data_AF-A0AA92CIT0-F1
#
_entry.id   AF-A0AA92CIT0-F1
#
_cell.length_a   1.000
_cell.length_b   1.000
_cell.length_c   1.000
_cell.angle_alpha   90.00
_cell.angle_beta   90.00
_cell.angle_gamma   90.00
#
_symmetry.space_group_name_H-M   'P 1'
#
loop_
_entity.id
_entity.type
_entity.pdbx_description
1 polymer ?
#
loop_
_entity_poly.entity_id
_entity_poly.type
_entity_poly.pdbx_seq_one_letter_code
_entity_poly.pdbx_strand_id
1 'polypeptide(L)'
;MATCLLYRETSSRPSRFYRIELAMNLFSEVSVLREWGVAGRDGQSVINIYGNLREASVAADSHRNRMIKRGYNRDGLASQATAD
;
A
#
# COMPACT_ATOMS: atom_id res chain seq x y z
N MET A 1 12.71 1.21 2.71
CA MET A 1 11.47 1.74 2.10
C MET A 1 10.31 1.22 2.92
N ALA A 2 9.25 2.02 3.12
CA ALA A 2 8.11 1.62 3.95
C ALA A 2 6.93 1.23 3.06
N THR A 3 6.47 -0.02 3.19
CA THR A 3 5.38 -0.58 2.36
C THR A 3 4.24 -1.04 3.24
N CYS A 4 3.01 -0.78 2.80
CA CYS A 4 1.79 -1.26 3.39
C CYS A 4 0.98 -2.01 2.33
N LEU A 5 0.79 -3.31 2.52
CA LEU A 5 -0.05 -4.15 1.67
C LEU A 5 -1.35 -4.48 2.40
N LEU A 6 -2.46 -4.34 1.69
CA LEU A 6 -3.80 -4.62 2.19
C LEU A 6 -4.51 -5.56 1.22
N TYR A 7 -5.28 -6.50 1.77
CA TYR A 7 -6.12 -7.43 1.01
C TYR A 7 -7.57 -7.28 1.37
N ARG A 8 -8.43 -7.53 0.39
CA ARG A 8 -9.86 -7.69 0.59
C ARG A 8 -10.28 -9.02 0.01
N GLU A 9 -10.63 -9.93 0.90
CA GLU A 9 -11.15 -11.24 0.58
C GLU A 9 -12.67 -11.27 0.73
N THR A 10 -13.33 -12.00 -0.14
CA THR A 10 -14.77 -12.25 -0.05
C THR A 10 -15.08 -13.58 -0.69
N SER A 11 -16.02 -14.33 -0.11
CA SER A 11 -16.37 -15.67 -0.60
C SER A 11 -16.97 -15.68 -2.02
N SER A 12 -17.48 -14.56 -2.50
CA SER A 12 -18.21 -14.46 -3.77
C SER A 12 -17.47 -13.73 -4.89
N ARG A 13 -16.26 -13.19 -4.65
CA ARG A 13 -15.50 -12.43 -5.65
C ARG A 13 -13.99 -12.69 -5.50
N PRO A 14 -13.21 -12.56 -6.58
CA PRO A 14 -11.75 -12.69 -6.51
C PRO A 14 -11.13 -11.74 -5.47
N SER A 15 -10.13 -12.23 -4.74
CA SER A 15 -9.36 -11.43 -3.78
C SER A 15 -8.74 -10.22 -4.45
N ARG A 16 -8.79 -9.07 -3.77
CA ARG A 16 -8.22 -7.81 -4.25
C ARG A 16 -7.09 -7.36 -3.36
N PHE A 17 -6.14 -6.64 -3.93
CA PHE A 17 -5.02 -6.06 -3.20
C PHE A 17 -4.98 -4.54 -3.35
N TYR A 18 -4.37 -3.89 -2.37
CA TYR A 18 -4.01 -2.48 -2.39
C TYR A 18 -2.65 -2.30 -1.70
N ARG A 19 -1.66 -1.84 -2.46
CA ARG A 19 -0.29 -1.61 -1.99
C ARG A 19 -0.02 -0.11 -1.96
N ILE A 20 0.61 0.35 -0.89
CA ILE A 20 1.11 1.71 -0.72
C ILE A 20 2.58 1.62 -0.35
N GLU A 21 3.44 2.35 -1.05
CA GLU A 21 4.88 2.36 -0.80
C GLU A 21 5.41 3.80 -0.75
N LEU A 22 6.26 4.08 0.24
CA LEU A 22 7.05 5.30 0.37
C LEU A 22 8.48 5.03 -0.10
N ALA A 23 8.88 5.75 -1.13
CA ALA A 23 10.19 5.65 -1.77
C ALA A 23 10.86 7.03 -1.84
N MET A 24 12.16 7.11 -1.51
CA MET A 24 12.95 8.30 -1.85
C MET A 24 13.26 8.27 -3.34
N ASN A 25 13.14 9.41 -4.02
CA ASN A 25 13.51 9.52 -5.44
C ASN A 25 14.88 10.18 -5.62
N LEU A 26 15.35 10.26 -6.87
CA LEU A 26 16.67 10.84 -7.22
C LEU A 26 16.75 12.36 -7.00
N PHE A 27 15.63 13.02 -6.72
CA PHE A 27 15.54 14.47 -6.52
C PHE A 27 15.41 14.87 -5.05
N SER A 28 15.73 13.95 -4.12
CA SER A 28 15.56 14.14 -2.68
C SER A 28 14.10 14.36 -2.23
N GLU A 29 13.12 14.04 -3.08
CA GLU A 29 11.70 14.08 -2.75
C GLU A 29 11.22 12.69 -2.33
N VAL A 30 9.98 12.63 -1.88
CA VAL A 30 9.34 11.38 -1.46
C VAL A 30 8.22 11.02 -2.43
N SER A 31 8.32 9.83 -3.01
CA SER A 31 7.30 9.24 -3.87
C SER A 31 6.39 8.33 -3.06
N VAL A 32 5.08 8.54 -3.18
CA VAL A 32 4.04 7.60 -2.74
C VAL A 32 3.55 6.83 -3.96
N LEU A 33 3.99 5.58 -4.07
CA LEU A 33 3.50 4.64 -5.07
C LEU A 33 2.25 3.94 -4.51
N ARG A 34 1.20 3.87 -5.32
CA ARG A 34 -0.01 3.10 -4.99
C ARG A 34 -0.31 2.15 -6.13
N GLU A 35 -0.63 0.92 -5.79
CA GLU A 35 -0.97 -0.13 -6.74
C GLU A 35 -2.20 -0.90 -6.25
N TRP A 36 -3.12 -1.25 -7.14
CA TRP A 36 -4.33 -1.99 -6.77
C TRP A 36 -4.86 -2.83 -7.90
N GLY A 37 -5.52 -3.93 -7.56
CA GLY A 37 -6.04 -4.86 -8.55
C GLY A 37 -6.66 -6.11 -7.96
N VAL A 38 -6.89 -7.09 -8.81
CA VAL A 38 -7.20 -8.46 -8.40
C VAL A 38 -5.88 -9.16 -8.09
N ALA A 39 -5.80 -9.88 -6.97
CA ALA A 39 -4.58 -10.58 -6.57
C ALA A 39 -4.18 -11.60 -7.66
N GLY A 40 -2.89 -11.63 -8.00
CA GLY A 40 -2.34 -12.49 -9.06
C GLY A 40 -2.61 -12.02 -10.50
N ARG A 41 -3.05 -10.78 -10.70
CA ARG A 41 -3.24 -10.16 -12.02
C ARG A 41 -2.57 -8.79 -12.08
N ASP A 42 -2.35 -8.31 -13.30
CA ASP A 42 -1.89 -6.94 -13.53
C ASP A 42 -2.85 -5.94 -12.87
N GLY A 43 -2.26 -5.08 -12.05
CA GLY A 43 -2.97 -4.01 -11.35
C GLY A 43 -2.94 -2.68 -12.09
N GLN A 44 -3.51 -1.68 -11.46
CA GLN A 44 -3.31 -0.27 -11.80
C GLN A 44 -2.35 0.34 -10.80
N SER A 45 -1.50 1.26 -11.27
CA SER A 45 -0.55 1.97 -10.42
C SER A 45 -0.58 3.48 -10.64
N VAL A 46 -0.20 4.24 -9.62
CA VAL A 46 0.03 5.68 -9.71
C VAL A 46 1.12 6.11 -8.73
N ILE A 47 1.88 7.12 -9.11
CA ILE A 47 2.93 7.73 -8.29
C ILE A 47 2.52 9.18 -8.00
N ASN A 48 2.59 9.56 -6.73
CA ASN A 48 2.43 10.94 -6.28
C ASN A 48 3.73 11.39 -5.60
N ILE A 49 4.23 12.57 -5.93
CA ILE A 49 5.50 13.11 -5.42
C ILE A 49 5.20 14.21 -4.38
N TYR A 50 5.99 14.22 -3.31
CA TYR A 50 5.88 15.16 -2.20
C TYR A 50 7.26 15.70 -1.83
N GLY A 51 7.34 16.99 -1.46
CA GLY A 51 8.61 17.64 -1.11
C GLY A 51 9.21 17.18 0.22
N ASN A 52 8.46 16.46 1.06
CA ASN A 52 8.95 15.94 2.33
C ASN A 52 8.24 14.65 2.79
N LEU A 53 8.91 13.92 3.68
CA LEU A 53 8.42 12.64 4.21
C LEU A 53 7.13 12.79 5.03
N ARG A 54 6.94 13.91 5.72
CA ARG A 54 5.76 14.13 6.56
C ARG A 54 4.49 14.19 5.71
N GLU A 55 4.50 14.98 4.65
CA GLU A 55 3.37 15.09 3.71
C GLU A 55 3.10 13.76 3.01
N ALA A 56 4.15 13.08 2.54
CA ALA A 56 4.04 11.77 1.92
C ALA A 56 3.42 10.74 2.87
N SER A 57 3.85 10.74 4.14
CA SER A 57 3.31 9.84 5.18
C SER A 57 1.83 10.13 5.45
N VAL A 58 1.45 11.39 5.61
CA VAL A 58 0.04 11.78 5.82
C VAL A 58 -0.82 11.36 4.64
N ALA A 59 -0.33 11.54 3.42
CA ALA A 59 -1.02 11.09 2.22
C ALA A 59 -1.17 9.56 2.20
N ALA A 60 -0.09 8.82 2.44
CA ALA A 60 -0.09 7.35 2.52
C ALA A 60 -1.09 6.82 3.56
N ASP A 61 -1.10 7.39 4.77
CA ASP A 61 -2.04 7.03 5.84
C ASP A 61 -3.49 7.35 5.46
N SER A 62 -3.74 8.46 4.77
CA SER A 62 -5.08 8.79 4.28
C SER A 62 -5.61 7.73 3.31
N HIS A 63 -4.75 7.22 2.42
CA HIS A 63 -5.08 6.14 1.48
C HIS A 63 -5.32 4.83 2.20
N ARG A 64 -4.44 4.46 3.14
CA ARG A 64 -4.57 3.27 3.98
C ARG A 64 -5.90 3.28 4.74
N ASN A 65 -6.19 4.36 5.47
CA ASN A 65 -7.39 4.48 6.28
C ASN A 65 -8.66 4.44 5.41
N ARG A 66 -8.61 5.01 4.20
CA ARG A 66 -9.71 4.91 3.23
C ARG A 66 -9.95 3.47 2.78
N MET A 67 -8.90 2.67 2.56
CA MET A 67 -9.05 1.27 2.16
C MET A 67 -9.50 0.38 3.31
N ILE A 68 -9.03 0.63 4.54
CA ILE A 68 -9.53 -0.06 5.74
C ILE A 68 -11.05 0.12 5.87
N LYS A 69 -11.55 1.35 5.72
CA LYS A 69 -12.99 1.64 5.69
C LYS A 69 -13.75 0.94 4.56
N ARG A 70 -13.06 0.50 3.50
CA ARG A 70 -13.63 -0.26 2.36
C ARG A 70 -13.54 -1.78 2.56
N GLY A 71 -13.13 -2.24 3.74
CA GLY A 71 -13.00 -3.64 4.10
C GLY A 71 -11.70 -4.29 3.61
N TYR A 72 -10.68 -3.50 3.31
CA TYR A 72 -9.33 -4.05 3.13
C TYR A 72 -8.66 -4.20 4.50
N ASN A 73 -8.10 -5.38 4.75
CA ASN A 73 -7.36 -5.68 5.96
C ASN A 73 -5.87 -5.76 5.64
N ARG A 74 -5.04 -5.43 6.61
CA ARG A 74 -3.61 -5.67 6.50
C ARG A 74 -3.40 -7.18 6.59
N ASP A 75 -2.80 -7.78 5.56
CA ASP A 75 -2.29 -9.13 5.75
C ASP A 75 -1.24 -9.05 6.85
N GLY A 76 -1.43 -9.87 7.88
CA GLY A 76 -0.58 -9.85 9.05
C GLY A 76 0.88 -9.92 8.64
N LEU A 77 1.71 -9.13 9.30
CA LEU A 77 3.13 -9.38 9.55
C LEU A 77 3.33 -10.71 10.31
N ALA A 78 2.72 -11.81 9.87
CA ALA A 78 2.73 -13.12 10.51
C ALA A 78 3.60 -14.14 9.75
N SER A 79 4.60 -13.69 8.98
CA SER A 79 5.48 -14.60 8.23
C SER A 79 6.96 -14.21 8.19
N GLN A 80 7.43 -13.19 8.93
CA GLN A 80 8.84 -12.79 8.92
C GLN A 80 9.43 -12.40 10.30
N ALA A 81 8.79 -12.81 11.41
CA ALA A 81 9.35 -12.67 12.76
C ALA A 81 9.43 -14.02 13.50
N THR A 82 9.71 -15.11 12.78
CA THR A 82 10.04 -16.42 13.36
C THR A 82 11.04 -17.16 12.48
N ALA A 83 12.22 -16.57 12.36
CA ALA A 83 13.44 -17.25 11.95
C ALA A 83 14.59 -16.53 12.68
N ASP A 84 14.62 -16.70 14.00
CA ASP A 84 15.85 -16.75 14.78
C ASP A 84 16.36 -18.20 14.74
#